data_AF-A0A9D9ZML9-F1
#
_entry.id   AF-A0A9D9ZML9-F1
#
_cell.length_a   1.000
_cell.length_b   1.000
_cell.length_c   1.000
_cell.angle_alpha   90.00
_cell.angle_beta   90.00
_cell.angle_gamma   90.00
#
_symmetry.space_group_name_H-M   'P 1'
#
loop_
_entity.id
_entity.type
_entity.pdbx_description
1 polymer ?
#
loop_
_entity_poly.entity_id
_entity_poly.type
_entity_poly.pdbx_seq_one_letter_code
_entity_poly.pdbx_strand_id
1 'polypeptide(L)'
;MSTNKVIKVENYEREMRVVEEYLNIDESLIEMEKNKDLIRMEMNIVEFPIFSRSNMLKINQIKKYYFSVDKTSFLEIIPAYGTMIPGELEERVFIALIKIFRNNNYNQTFYCTLNDIFDNMKIEKINTRRTLYPKVKKAISKLATTTYRFKNLFYSSEVNRLLDDFIETNILTYRAVRLKDATEKEKSFFNDKRLKEVYKISVSQHFYDNIIKKGYLAFDADELLNLKDAITRSIYTMITKWRKSNLYLTKPAFYIARRIPLAWEGNPRRTVLRIEKSLEELKNGNYIKNYKLNKKGKWDEAIFEMFFSEDHNKTKKDVFYDEKSTFDKMIIHVEDRQNELEINTPNIFTDPYFMEIFNIFPEVAKKFKTLPNVIRDGLKNHEFKYVKYTAEYTALFCKTSYIKYFKEALENNWADEYIVKKEAKLEKKEKIITTPLIEEAIIVEEKPIENLYVWEDFIALSPEYRSEVEAAAYENFLVESNAVDNKIMKNIFEKSKKSMILKIMSEYKIPKGIIPTEELVVEKEIEIQIPLDEKKEVSNEIIGEYVSVTEFMVTVSKVAKEKSIAIDFEHLVPIFKLFREYEDKFIKIIYDEGTKQGIISIKG
;
A
#
# COMPACT_ATOMS: atom_id res chain seq x y z
N MET A 1 -41.24 -50.25 -26.33
CA MET A 1 -41.65 -48.83 -26.21
C MET A 1 -41.03 -48.22 -24.96
N SER A 2 -40.92 -46.90 -24.96
CA SER A 2 -40.20 -45.99 -24.06
C SER A 2 -40.31 -46.20 -22.53
N THR A 3 -39.16 -46.02 -21.87
CA THR A 3 -38.91 -45.22 -20.64
C THR A 3 -39.96 -45.13 -19.51
N ASN A 4 -39.54 -45.37 -18.25
CA ASN A 4 -39.05 -44.23 -17.42
C ASN A 4 -38.27 -44.62 -16.15
N LYS A 5 -37.60 -43.63 -15.55
CA LYS A 5 -36.64 -43.71 -14.43
C LYS A 5 -37.25 -44.16 -13.09
N VAL A 6 -36.44 -44.88 -12.30
CA VAL A 6 -36.39 -44.72 -10.83
C VAL A 6 -34.93 -44.46 -10.45
N ILE A 7 -34.67 -43.32 -9.81
CA ILE A 7 -33.35 -42.99 -9.27
C ILE A 7 -33.30 -43.55 -7.84
N LYS A 8 -32.40 -44.51 -7.58
CA LYS A 8 -32.00 -44.85 -6.21
C LYS A 8 -30.82 -43.97 -5.82
N VAL A 9 -30.97 -43.27 -4.69
CA VAL A 9 -29.85 -42.59 -4.02
C VAL A 9 -29.18 -43.61 -3.11
N GLU A 10 -27.95 -44.00 -3.42
CA GLU A 10 -27.13 -44.80 -2.51
C GLU A 10 -26.38 -43.87 -1.54
N ASN A 11 -26.70 -44.01 -0.24
CA ASN A 11 -25.94 -43.35 0.83
C ASN A 11 -24.54 -43.96 0.93
N TYR A 12 -23.53 -43.22 0.49
CA TYR A 12 -22.14 -43.51 0.83
C TYR A 12 -21.79 -42.86 2.17
N GLU A 13 -22.17 -43.51 3.27
CA GLU A 13 -21.56 -43.25 4.58
C GLU A 13 -20.10 -43.71 4.54
N ARG A 14 -19.19 -42.80 4.16
CA ARG A 14 -17.77 -43.00 4.41
C ARG A 14 -17.50 -42.74 5.88
N GLU A 15 -17.34 -43.80 6.65
CA GLU A 15 -16.72 -43.74 7.98
C GLU A 15 -15.37 -43.01 7.88
N MET A 16 -15.30 -41.79 8.42
CA MET A 16 -14.02 -41.12 8.61
C MET A 16 -13.25 -41.84 9.72
N ARG A 17 -12.38 -42.77 9.34
CA ARG A 17 -11.30 -43.19 10.23
C ARG A 17 -10.39 -41.99 10.48
N VAL A 18 -10.43 -41.49 11.72
CA VAL A 18 -9.42 -40.56 12.21
C VAL A 18 -8.10 -41.32 12.24
N VAL A 19 -7.21 -41.03 11.29
CA VAL A 19 -5.83 -41.47 11.37
C VAL A 19 -5.13 -40.54 12.36
N GLU A 20 -5.00 -40.98 13.60
CA GLU A 20 -4.09 -40.35 14.56
C GLU A 20 -2.65 -40.70 14.13
N GLU A 21 -2.07 -39.87 13.27
CA GLU A 21 -0.62 -39.90 13.05
C GLU A 21 0.09 -39.44 14.32
N TYR A 22 0.45 -40.41 15.16
CA TYR A 22 1.45 -40.19 16.20
C TYR A 22 2.78 -39.85 15.52
N LEU A 23 3.09 -38.57 15.45
CA LEU A 23 4.47 -38.12 15.26
C LEU A 23 5.34 -38.87 16.27
N ASN A 24 6.43 -39.50 15.81
CA ASN A 24 7.39 -40.16 16.71
C ASN A 24 8.03 -39.11 17.61
N ILE A 25 7.48 -38.96 18.82
CA ILE A 25 8.01 -38.11 19.89
C ILE A 25 9.22 -38.83 20.47
N ASP A 26 10.41 -38.34 20.11
CA ASP A 26 11.71 -38.78 20.62
C ASP A 26 11.73 -38.82 22.17
N GLU A 27 12.30 -39.86 22.76
CA GLU A 27 12.26 -40.10 24.22
C GLU A 27 12.85 -38.97 25.06
N SER A 28 13.82 -38.20 24.53
CA SER A 28 14.35 -36.99 25.20
C SER A 28 13.29 -35.89 25.41
N LEU A 29 12.23 -35.89 24.59
CA LEU A 29 11.10 -34.96 24.70
C LEU A 29 10.20 -35.29 25.91
N ILE A 30 10.06 -36.57 26.25
CA ILE A 30 9.27 -37.06 27.39
C ILE A 30 9.94 -36.63 28.71
N GLU A 31 11.28 -36.57 28.76
CA GLU A 31 12.02 -36.09 29.93
C GLU A 31 11.86 -34.58 30.14
N MET A 32 11.88 -33.78 29.06
CA MET A 32 11.60 -32.34 29.13
C MET A 32 10.19 -32.05 29.69
N GLU A 33 9.21 -32.91 29.39
CA GLU A 33 7.81 -32.75 29.81
C GLU A 33 7.60 -32.98 31.32
N LYS A 34 8.60 -33.51 32.04
CA LYS A 34 8.62 -33.58 33.51
C LYS A 34 8.69 -32.19 34.16
N ASN A 35 9.28 -31.19 33.50
CA ASN A 35 9.31 -29.82 34.01
C ASN A 35 8.23 -28.94 33.36
N LYS A 36 7.21 -28.60 34.15
CA LYS A 36 6.03 -27.82 33.75
C LYS A 36 6.28 -26.35 33.40
N ASP A 37 7.51 -25.84 33.44
CA ASP A 37 7.82 -24.47 33.01
C ASP A 37 8.74 -24.38 31.79
N LEU A 38 9.29 -25.51 31.30
CA LEU A 38 10.07 -25.54 30.06
C LEU A 38 9.21 -25.41 28.80
N ILE A 39 9.66 -24.59 27.87
CA ILE A 39 9.08 -24.42 26.54
C ILE A 39 10.12 -24.62 25.43
N ARG A 40 9.64 -25.08 24.28
CA ARG A 40 10.41 -25.19 23.03
C ARG A 40 10.33 -23.86 22.28
N MET A 41 11.33 -23.01 22.43
CA MET A 41 11.44 -21.73 21.71
C MET A 41 12.03 -21.95 20.32
N GLU A 42 11.26 -21.66 19.27
CA GLU A 42 11.66 -21.91 17.88
C GLU A 42 12.97 -21.15 17.52
N MET A 43 13.85 -21.81 16.75
CA MET A 43 15.22 -21.33 16.53
C MET A 43 15.31 -20.00 15.77
N ASN A 44 14.48 -19.77 14.74
CA ASN A 44 14.45 -18.52 14.01
C ASN A 44 13.96 -17.36 14.89
N ILE A 45 13.04 -17.62 15.84
CA ILE A 45 12.59 -16.64 16.84
C ILE A 45 13.70 -16.31 17.86
N VAL A 46 14.54 -17.28 18.23
CA VAL A 46 15.74 -16.99 19.06
C VAL A 46 16.80 -16.23 18.26
N GLU A 47 17.00 -16.58 16.98
CA GLU A 47 18.10 -16.07 16.16
C GLU A 47 17.88 -14.64 15.66
N PHE A 48 16.65 -14.30 15.28
CA PHE A 48 16.36 -13.10 14.52
C PHE A 48 15.52 -12.09 15.30
N PRO A 49 15.60 -10.78 14.99
CA PRO A 49 14.87 -9.72 15.68
C PRO A 49 13.37 -9.66 15.31
N ILE A 50 12.68 -10.79 15.44
CA ILE A 50 11.24 -10.98 15.20
C ILE A 50 10.39 -10.03 16.05
N PHE A 51 10.83 -9.77 17.29
CA PHE A 51 10.24 -8.80 18.20
C PHE A 51 11.13 -7.56 18.30
N SER A 52 10.56 -6.40 18.01
CA SER A 52 11.26 -5.12 18.12
C SER A 52 11.61 -4.77 19.56
N ARG A 53 12.80 -4.20 19.75
CA ARG A 53 13.30 -3.67 21.03
C ARG A 53 13.20 -2.14 21.13
N SER A 54 12.59 -1.50 20.13
CA SER A 54 12.39 -0.04 20.09
C SER A 54 11.04 0.36 20.66
N ASN A 55 11.04 1.29 21.61
CA ASN A 55 9.83 1.94 22.12
C ASN A 55 9.29 3.03 21.16
N MET A 56 10.04 3.36 20.09
CA MET A 56 9.70 4.38 19.10
C MET A 56 9.25 3.79 17.77
N LEU A 57 8.62 2.61 17.80
CA LEU A 57 7.98 2.03 16.62
C LEU A 57 6.91 2.97 16.08
N LYS A 58 6.84 3.11 14.76
CA LYS A 58 5.77 3.85 14.07
C LYS A 58 4.72 2.88 13.55
N ILE A 59 3.48 3.36 13.43
CA ILE A 59 2.42 2.65 12.69
C ILE A 59 2.91 2.47 11.24
N ASN A 60 2.59 1.33 10.62
CA ASN A 60 2.99 0.97 9.26
C ASN A 60 4.51 0.88 9.01
N GLN A 61 5.37 0.96 10.03
CA GLN A 61 6.82 0.83 9.83
C GLN A 61 7.20 -0.59 9.39
N ILE A 62 7.79 -0.73 8.20
CA ILE A 62 8.47 -1.95 7.76
C ILE A 62 9.92 -1.86 8.22
N LYS A 63 10.48 -2.96 8.73
CA LYS A 63 11.91 -3.08 9.04
C LYS A 63 12.54 -4.21 8.28
N LYS A 64 13.65 -3.95 7.61
CA LYS A 64 14.43 -4.95 6.88
C LYS A 64 15.87 -4.98 7.39
N TYR A 65 16.28 -6.13 7.88
CA TYR A 65 17.59 -6.41 8.44
C TYR A 65 18.40 -7.22 7.43
N TYR A 66 19.51 -6.68 6.95
CA TYR A 66 20.41 -7.36 6.02
C TYR A 66 21.55 -8.02 6.79
N PHE A 67 21.85 -9.27 6.43
CA PHE A 67 22.85 -10.13 7.06
C PHE A 67 24.03 -10.45 6.12
N SER A 68 24.04 -9.85 4.93
CA SER A 68 25.11 -9.92 3.94
C SER A 68 25.30 -8.55 3.27
N VAL A 69 26.53 -8.25 2.84
CA VAL A 69 26.92 -6.92 2.31
C VAL A 69 26.27 -6.65 0.94
N ASP A 70 26.18 -7.70 0.12
CA ASP A 70 25.50 -7.78 -1.18
C ASP A 70 23.96 -7.74 -1.07
N LYS A 71 23.40 -7.68 0.15
CA LYS A 71 21.97 -7.69 0.45
C LYS A 71 21.18 -8.95 0.03
N THR A 72 21.86 -10.03 -0.35
CA THR A 72 21.22 -11.31 -0.74
C THR A 72 20.60 -12.08 0.44
N SER A 73 21.01 -11.79 1.67
CA SER A 73 20.50 -12.44 2.89
C SER A 73 19.82 -11.41 3.80
N PHE A 74 18.50 -11.55 4.04
CA PHE A 74 17.73 -10.58 4.83
C PHE A 74 16.51 -11.16 5.56
N LEU A 75 16.12 -10.49 6.63
CA LEU A 75 14.80 -10.61 7.26
C LEU A 75 14.05 -9.28 7.07
N GLU A 76 12.89 -9.32 6.45
CA GLU A 76 11.94 -8.21 6.37
C GLU A 76 10.69 -8.49 7.24
N ILE A 77 10.27 -7.49 8.01
CA ILE A 77 9.12 -7.55 8.92
C ILE A 77 8.11 -6.49 8.48
N ILE A 78 6.93 -6.95 8.06
CA ILE A 78 5.84 -6.14 7.53
C ILE A 78 4.65 -6.24 8.48
N PRO A 79 4.32 -5.18 9.25
CA PRO A 79 3.11 -5.17 10.05
C PRO A 79 1.88 -5.01 9.16
N ALA A 80 0.74 -5.55 9.60
CA ALA A 80 -0.56 -5.25 9.01
C ALA A 80 -0.86 -3.74 9.05
N TYR A 81 -1.67 -3.27 8.10
CA TYR A 81 -2.02 -1.86 7.99
C TYR A 81 -2.71 -1.31 9.24
N GLY A 82 -2.36 -0.08 9.63
CA GLY A 82 -2.84 0.54 10.87
C GLY A 82 -2.25 -0.09 12.15
N THR A 83 -1.30 -1.01 12.01
CA THR A 83 -0.62 -1.66 13.14
C THR A 83 0.87 -1.33 13.17
N MET A 84 1.59 -1.97 14.10
CA MET A 84 3.01 -1.75 14.38
C MET A 84 3.66 -3.11 14.51
N ILE A 85 4.94 -3.21 14.16
CA ILE A 85 5.75 -4.42 14.36
C ILE A 85 5.58 -4.94 15.82
N PRO A 86 5.45 -6.26 16.02
CA PRO A 86 5.41 -6.88 17.35
C PRO A 86 6.59 -6.43 18.23
N GLY A 87 6.30 -6.04 19.47
CA GLY A 87 7.29 -5.60 20.45
C GLY A 87 7.23 -6.42 21.74
N GLU A 88 7.58 -5.81 22.87
CA GLU A 88 7.65 -6.46 24.18
C GLU A 88 6.34 -7.16 24.60
N LEU A 89 5.17 -6.53 24.41
CA LEU A 89 3.91 -7.15 24.83
C LEU A 89 3.59 -8.38 23.97
N GLU A 90 3.80 -8.26 22.66
CA GLU A 90 3.58 -9.36 21.72
C GLU A 90 4.52 -10.54 21.99
N GLU A 91 5.79 -10.29 22.33
CA GLU A 91 6.73 -11.33 22.77
C GLU A 91 6.23 -12.06 24.03
N ARG A 92 5.75 -11.34 25.04
CA ARG A 92 5.27 -11.96 26.30
C ARG A 92 3.97 -12.75 26.08
N VAL A 93 3.09 -12.27 25.20
CA VAL A 93 1.90 -13.03 24.78
C VAL A 93 2.32 -14.27 23.99
N PHE A 94 3.32 -14.18 23.11
CA PHE A 94 3.86 -15.31 22.38
C PHE A 94 4.44 -16.38 23.33
N ILE A 95 5.27 -16.01 24.31
CA ILE A 95 5.81 -16.94 25.33
C ILE A 95 4.66 -17.68 26.04
N ALA A 96 3.62 -16.96 26.46
CA ALA A 96 2.45 -17.57 27.10
C ALA A 96 1.66 -18.50 26.17
N LEU A 97 1.51 -18.14 24.88
CA LEU A 97 0.92 -19.02 23.87
C LEU A 97 1.74 -20.30 23.66
N ILE A 98 3.08 -20.24 23.72
CA ILE A 98 3.93 -21.44 23.63
C ILE A 98 3.82 -22.32 24.90
N LYS A 99 3.63 -21.75 26.10
CA LYS A 99 3.28 -22.56 27.30
C LYS A 99 1.96 -23.31 27.09
N ILE A 100 0.95 -22.65 26.54
CA ILE A 100 -0.37 -23.27 26.28
C ILE A 100 -0.28 -24.31 25.16
N PHE A 101 0.47 -24.05 24.09
CA PHE A 101 0.74 -24.99 22.99
C PHE A 101 1.35 -26.30 23.49
N ARG A 102 2.37 -26.23 24.36
CA ARG A 102 2.91 -27.41 25.06
C ARG A 102 1.84 -28.10 25.91
N ASN A 103 1.07 -27.36 26.70
CA ASN A 103 0.00 -27.94 27.54
C ASN A 103 -1.11 -28.63 26.71
N ASN A 104 -1.17 -28.37 25.40
CA ASN A 104 -2.00 -29.07 24.43
C ASN A 104 -1.17 -30.08 23.60
N ASN A 105 -0.17 -30.71 24.24
CA ASN A 105 0.71 -31.76 23.67
C ASN A 105 1.41 -31.36 22.36
N TYR A 106 1.71 -30.07 22.16
CA TYR A 106 2.25 -29.55 20.90
C TYR A 106 1.36 -29.83 19.68
N ASN A 107 0.04 -29.89 19.86
CA ASN A 107 -0.91 -29.88 18.75
C ASN A 107 -0.82 -28.55 18.00
N GLN A 108 -0.48 -28.59 16.69
CA GLN A 108 -0.27 -27.39 15.86
C GLN A 108 -1.39 -26.35 16.01
N THR A 109 -2.62 -26.83 16.10
CA THR A 109 -3.80 -26.05 16.43
C THR A 109 -4.27 -26.36 17.85
N PHE A 110 -4.46 -25.32 18.66
CA PHE A 110 -4.95 -25.42 20.03
C PHE A 110 -5.96 -24.31 20.36
N TYR A 111 -6.69 -24.48 21.46
CA TYR A 111 -7.70 -23.53 21.92
C TYR A 111 -7.24 -22.88 23.23
N CYS A 112 -7.46 -21.58 23.38
CA CYS A 112 -7.18 -20.85 24.61
C CYS A 112 -8.13 -19.68 24.85
N THR A 113 -8.27 -19.29 26.10
CA THR A 113 -8.97 -18.08 26.55
C THR A 113 -7.97 -16.97 26.87
N LEU A 114 -8.45 -15.74 27.03
CA LEU A 114 -7.60 -14.65 27.51
C LEU A 114 -7.16 -14.87 28.97
N ASN A 115 -7.95 -15.59 29.78
CA ASN A 115 -7.54 -15.93 31.14
C ASN A 115 -6.33 -16.86 31.10
N ASP A 116 -6.37 -17.93 30.29
CA ASP A 116 -5.26 -18.88 30.14
C ASP A 116 -3.97 -18.15 29.74
N ILE A 117 -4.06 -17.16 28.84
CA ILE A 117 -2.93 -16.31 28.47
C ILE A 117 -2.45 -15.48 29.68
N PHE A 118 -3.34 -14.84 30.44
CA PHE A 118 -2.95 -14.08 31.64
C PHE A 118 -2.37 -14.96 32.76
N ASP A 119 -2.87 -16.17 32.93
CA ASP A 119 -2.38 -17.17 33.88
C ASP A 119 -0.97 -17.62 33.48
N ASN A 120 -0.75 -17.92 32.20
CA ASN A 120 0.57 -18.26 31.67
C ASN A 120 1.54 -17.06 31.59
N MET A 121 1.04 -15.81 31.59
CA MET A 121 1.83 -14.59 31.77
C MET A 121 2.10 -14.23 33.25
N LYS A 122 1.59 -15.01 34.21
CA LYS A 122 1.67 -14.78 35.66
C LYS A 122 1.09 -13.41 36.11
N ILE A 123 0.01 -12.97 35.45
CA ILE A 123 -0.68 -11.71 35.77
C ILE A 123 -1.88 -12.01 36.67
N GLU A 124 -1.66 -12.17 37.97
CA GLU A 124 -2.70 -12.58 38.93
C GLU A 124 -3.77 -11.51 39.18
N LYS A 125 -3.38 -10.22 39.22
CA LYS A 125 -4.28 -9.12 39.59
C LYS A 125 -5.39 -8.92 38.54
N ILE A 126 -6.63 -9.25 38.90
CA ILE A 126 -7.81 -9.18 38.02
C ILE A 126 -8.04 -7.78 37.41
N ASN A 127 -7.80 -6.71 38.18
CA ASN A 127 -7.91 -5.34 37.68
C ASN A 127 -6.84 -5.03 36.62
N THR A 128 -5.64 -5.59 36.74
CA THR A 128 -4.59 -5.49 35.73
C THR A 128 -4.97 -6.27 34.46
N ARG A 129 -5.54 -7.48 34.59
CA ARG A 129 -6.10 -8.23 33.43
C ARG A 129 -7.15 -7.40 32.70
N ARG A 130 -8.07 -6.75 33.43
CA ARG A 130 -9.14 -5.90 32.87
C ARG A 130 -8.59 -4.82 31.93
N THR A 131 -7.57 -4.08 32.38
CA THR A 131 -6.90 -3.03 31.58
C THR A 131 -6.07 -3.60 30.42
N LEU A 132 -5.58 -4.84 30.53
CA LEU A 132 -4.75 -5.48 29.51
C LEU A 132 -5.54 -6.27 28.45
N TYR A 133 -6.79 -6.69 28.69
CA TYR A 133 -7.60 -7.42 27.69
C TYR A 133 -7.51 -6.86 26.27
N PRO A 134 -7.83 -5.57 26.00
CA PRO A 134 -7.79 -5.04 24.64
C PRO A 134 -6.36 -5.05 24.05
N LYS A 135 -5.33 -4.92 24.89
CA LYS A 135 -3.93 -4.95 24.46
C LYS A 135 -3.49 -6.37 24.10
N VAL A 136 -3.87 -7.38 24.88
CA VAL A 136 -3.59 -8.80 24.59
C VAL A 136 -4.35 -9.27 23.36
N LYS A 137 -5.62 -8.88 23.18
CA LYS A 137 -6.36 -9.14 21.92
C LYS A 137 -5.62 -8.56 20.70
N LYS A 138 -5.19 -7.29 20.80
CA LYS A 138 -4.41 -6.64 19.73
C LYS A 138 -3.05 -7.32 19.51
N ALA A 139 -2.42 -7.83 20.57
CA ALA A 139 -1.15 -8.55 20.47
C ALA A 139 -1.29 -9.89 19.71
N ILE A 140 -2.30 -10.72 20.03
CA ILE A 140 -2.63 -11.94 19.26
C ILE A 140 -2.87 -11.59 17.78
N SER A 141 -3.66 -10.54 17.52
CA SER A 141 -3.94 -10.08 16.16
C SER A 141 -2.67 -9.66 15.41
N LYS A 142 -1.76 -8.88 16.03
CA LYS A 142 -0.47 -8.51 15.43
C LYS A 142 0.42 -9.74 15.17
N LEU A 143 0.55 -10.67 16.12
CA LEU A 143 1.33 -11.91 15.96
C LEU A 143 0.84 -12.71 14.74
N ALA A 144 -0.47 -12.70 14.50
CA ALA A 144 -1.10 -13.42 13.41
C ALA A 144 -1.11 -12.70 12.05
N THR A 145 -0.91 -11.38 12.03
CA THR A 145 -1.06 -10.53 10.83
C THR A 145 0.22 -9.79 10.45
N THR A 146 1.30 -9.94 11.23
CA THR A 146 2.65 -9.50 10.82
C THR A 146 3.28 -10.57 9.95
N THR A 147 3.71 -10.15 8.77
CA THR A 147 4.38 -11.02 7.80
C THR A 147 5.89 -10.87 7.90
N TYR A 148 6.57 -12.01 7.90
CA TYR A 148 8.01 -12.15 7.98
C TYR A 148 8.53 -12.75 6.68
N ARG A 149 9.48 -12.06 6.05
CA ARG A 149 10.12 -12.46 4.79
C ARG A 149 11.58 -12.76 5.04
N PHE A 150 11.94 -14.03 5.01
CA PHE A 150 13.31 -14.50 5.14
C PHE A 150 13.86 -14.79 3.75
N LYS A 151 14.99 -14.19 3.38
CA LYS A 151 15.79 -14.62 2.23
C LYS A 151 17.13 -15.16 2.73
N ASN A 152 17.42 -16.41 2.41
CA ASN A 152 18.72 -17.05 2.68
C ASN A 152 19.11 -17.02 4.17
N LEU A 153 18.11 -17.21 5.04
CA LEU A 153 18.19 -17.07 6.50
C LEU A 153 17.35 -18.07 7.28
N PHE A 154 16.21 -18.53 6.76
CA PHE A 154 15.31 -19.36 7.55
C PHE A 154 15.94 -20.74 7.78
N TYR A 155 16.18 -21.10 9.02
CA TYR A 155 16.60 -22.45 9.39
C TYR A 155 15.42 -23.40 9.31
N SER A 156 15.59 -24.51 8.60
CA SER A 156 14.65 -25.63 8.64
C SER A 156 15.34 -26.84 9.27
N SER A 157 14.70 -27.39 10.30
CA SER A 157 15.09 -28.63 10.96
C SER A 157 15.04 -29.85 10.05
N GLU A 158 14.10 -29.87 9.10
CA GLU A 158 13.90 -30.98 8.17
C GLU A 158 15.09 -31.21 7.24
N VAL A 159 15.77 -30.13 6.83
CA VAL A 159 17.02 -30.17 6.06
C VAL A 159 18.26 -29.85 6.91
N ASN A 160 18.07 -29.65 8.23
CA ASN A 160 19.07 -29.27 9.23
C ASN A 160 20.02 -28.12 8.81
N ARG A 161 19.51 -27.10 8.10
CA ARG A 161 20.31 -25.99 7.59
C ARG A 161 19.50 -24.72 7.35
N LEU A 162 20.20 -23.62 7.08
CA LEU A 162 19.58 -22.42 6.50
C LEU A 162 19.12 -22.73 5.07
N LEU A 163 17.88 -22.42 4.76
CA LEU A 163 17.33 -22.53 3.41
C LEU A 163 17.86 -21.37 2.55
N ASP A 164 18.40 -21.70 1.37
CA ASP A 164 18.82 -20.76 0.32
C ASP A 164 17.61 -20.32 -0.52
N ASP A 165 16.54 -19.92 0.16
CA ASP A 165 15.23 -19.67 -0.43
C ASP A 165 14.59 -18.39 0.14
N PHE A 166 13.50 -17.95 -0.49
CA PHE A 166 12.63 -16.88 -0.01
C PHE A 166 11.38 -17.48 0.66
N ILE A 167 11.22 -17.23 1.95
CA ILE A 167 10.08 -17.72 2.74
C ILE A 167 9.30 -16.53 3.29
N GLU A 168 8.03 -16.45 2.92
CA GLU A 168 7.06 -15.48 3.41
C GLU A 168 6.04 -16.18 4.31
N THR A 169 6.01 -15.82 5.60
CA THR A 169 5.17 -16.49 6.61
C THR A 169 4.82 -15.57 7.76
N ASN A 170 3.72 -15.84 8.45
CA ASN A 170 3.42 -15.27 9.76
C ASN A 170 3.85 -16.28 10.85
N ILE A 171 3.96 -15.89 12.12
CA ILE A 171 4.36 -16.83 13.21
C ILE A 171 3.25 -17.85 13.50
N LEU A 172 2.01 -17.38 13.49
CA LEU A 172 0.80 -18.14 13.79
C LEU A 172 -0.37 -17.56 13.02
N THR A 173 -1.52 -18.24 13.08
CA THR A 173 -2.83 -17.71 12.69
C THR A 173 -3.81 -17.84 13.86
N TYR A 174 -4.95 -17.14 13.81
CA TYR A 174 -6.00 -17.30 14.80
C TYR A 174 -7.41 -17.12 14.26
N ARG A 175 -8.38 -17.74 14.93
CA ARG A 175 -9.81 -17.44 14.84
C ARG A 175 -10.35 -17.14 16.23
N ALA A 176 -10.93 -15.96 16.41
CA ALA A 176 -11.75 -15.65 17.59
C ALA A 176 -13.12 -16.30 17.41
N VAL A 177 -13.35 -17.42 18.10
CA VAL A 177 -14.62 -18.16 18.12
C VAL A 177 -15.52 -17.55 19.17
N ARG A 178 -16.78 -17.28 18.81
CA ARG A 178 -17.87 -16.91 19.73
C ARG A 178 -18.95 -17.97 19.64
N LEU A 179 -19.81 -18.10 20.65
CA LEU A 179 -20.87 -19.12 20.70
C LEU A 179 -21.73 -19.19 19.41
N LYS A 180 -22.08 -18.04 18.82
CA LYS A 180 -22.84 -17.97 17.55
C LYS A 180 -22.06 -18.43 16.31
N ASP A 181 -20.73 -18.42 16.37
CA ASP A 181 -19.80 -18.70 15.27
C ASP A 181 -19.04 -20.03 15.51
N ALA A 182 -19.47 -20.83 16.49
CA ALA A 182 -18.81 -22.05 16.97
C ALA A 182 -19.33 -23.31 16.27
N THR A 183 -18.42 -24.17 15.83
CA THR A 183 -18.75 -25.53 15.38
C THR A 183 -19.29 -26.38 16.54
N GLU A 184 -19.91 -27.53 16.25
CA GLU A 184 -20.49 -28.39 17.28
C GLU A 184 -19.48 -28.84 18.34
N LYS A 185 -18.26 -29.18 17.92
CA LYS A 185 -17.15 -29.51 18.84
C LYS A 185 -16.77 -28.29 19.72
N GLU A 186 -16.75 -27.10 19.14
CA GLU A 186 -16.37 -25.86 19.84
C GLU A 186 -17.44 -25.32 20.80
N LYS A 187 -18.73 -25.67 20.61
CA LYS A 187 -19.82 -25.27 21.54
C LYS A 187 -19.55 -25.73 22.98
N SER A 188 -18.85 -26.84 23.17
CA SER A 188 -18.44 -27.37 24.48
C SER A 188 -17.69 -26.36 25.36
N PHE A 189 -16.86 -25.49 24.77
CA PHE A 189 -16.13 -24.44 25.49
C PHE A 189 -17.04 -23.33 26.06
N PHE A 190 -18.31 -23.29 25.66
CA PHE A 190 -19.27 -22.24 26.02
C PHE A 190 -20.40 -22.74 26.93
N ASN A 191 -20.30 -23.96 27.49
CA ASN A 191 -21.36 -24.58 28.29
C ASN A 191 -21.85 -23.72 29.48
N ASP A 192 -20.95 -23.02 30.19
CA ASP A 192 -21.29 -22.10 31.29
C ASP A 192 -21.90 -20.76 30.82
N LYS A 193 -21.92 -20.48 29.50
CA LYS A 193 -22.40 -19.23 28.85
C LYS A 193 -21.73 -17.92 29.28
N ARG A 194 -20.95 -17.91 30.37
CA ARG A 194 -20.17 -16.75 30.86
C ARG A 194 -19.00 -16.39 29.93
N LEU A 195 -18.41 -17.41 29.30
CA LEU A 195 -17.30 -17.25 28.37
C LEU A 195 -17.82 -16.67 27.05
N LYS A 196 -17.26 -15.53 26.62
CA LYS A 196 -17.74 -14.79 25.44
C LYS A 196 -16.97 -15.10 24.15
N GLU A 197 -15.72 -15.56 24.27
CA GLU A 197 -14.79 -15.67 23.15
C GLU A 197 -13.64 -16.66 23.48
N VAL A 198 -13.41 -17.64 22.62
CA VAL A 198 -12.26 -18.57 22.64
C VAL A 198 -11.37 -18.25 21.45
N TYR A 199 -10.06 -18.40 21.60
CA TYR A 199 -9.08 -18.22 20.54
C TYR A 199 -8.63 -19.60 20.07
N LYS A 200 -8.96 -19.94 18.83
CA LYS A 200 -8.33 -21.05 18.12
C LYS A 200 -7.02 -20.51 17.52
N ILE A 201 -5.89 -20.96 18.02
CA ILE A 201 -4.55 -20.57 17.57
C ILE A 201 -3.96 -21.72 16.74
N SER A 202 -3.25 -21.41 15.67
CA SER A 202 -2.50 -22.41 14.90
C SER A 202 -1.09 -21.91 14.60
N VAL A 203 -0.05 -22.64 15.01
CA VAL A 203 1.34 -22.31 14.71
C VAL A 203 1.62 -22.56 13.23
N SER A 204 2.20 -21.58 12.53
CA SER A 204 2.48 -21.70 11.09
C SER A 204 3.45 -22.84 10.79
N GLN A 205 3.22 -23.56 9.69
CA GLN A 205 3.88 -24.84 9.38
C GLN A 205 5.41 -24.82 9.57
N HIS A 206 6.11 -23.86 8.95
CA HIS A 206 7.57 -23.74 9.07
C HIS A 206 8.08 -23.59 10.52
N PHE A 207 7.35 -22.87 11.38
CA PHE A 207 7.70 -22.75 12.81
C PHE A 207 7.29 -24.02 13.58
N TYR A 208 6.16 -24.63 13.23
CA TYR A 208 5.67 -25.86 13.84
C TYR A 208 6.67 -27.01 13.64
N ASP A 209 7.07 -27.28 12.39
CA ASP A 209 8.03 -28.33 12.03
C ASP A 209 9.37 -28.17 12.75
N ASN A 210 9.83 -26.93 12.93
CA ASN A 210 11.01 -26.64 13.73
C ASN A 210 10.82 -26.97 15.22
N ILE A 211 9.65 -26.71 15.81
CA ILE A 211 9.39 -27.04 17.21
C ILE A 211 9.27 -28.55 17.45
N ILE A 212 8.72 -29.33 16.49
CA ILE A 212 8.62 -30.79 16.64
C ILE A 212 9.92 -31.52 16.25
N LYS A 213 10.59 -31.15 15.15
CA LYS A 213 11.82 -31.81 14.64
C LYS A 213 13.12 -31.23 15.25
N LYS A 214 13.13 -30.90 16.55
CA LYS A 214 14.31 -30.40 17.31
C LYS A 214 14.94 -29.05 16.87
N GLY A 215 14.35 -28.32 15.92
CA GLY A 215 14.71 -26.96 15.49
C GLY A 215 14.36 -25.83 16.49
N TYR A 216 14.54 -26.06 17.78
CA TYR A 216 14.21 -25.15 18.87
C TYR A 216 15.33 -25.09 19.93
N LEU A 217 15.20 -24.21 20.91
CA LEU A 217 15.97 -24.22 22.16
C LEU A 217 15.02 -24.24 23.36
N ALA A 218 15.37 -25.01 24.39
CA ALA A 218 14.62 -25.02 25.64
C ALA A 218 14.93 -23.76 26.46
N PHE A 219 13.87 -23.18 27.01
CA PHE A 219 13.94 -22.14 28.03
C PHE A 219 12.86 -22.39 29.07
N ASP A 220 13.12 -22.00 30.31
CA ASP A 220 12.06 -21.82 31.29
C ASP A 220 11.25 -20.56 30.93
N ALA A 221 9.95 -20.72 30.77
CA ALA A 221 9.07 -19.64 30.34
C ALA A 221 8.81 -18.61 31.46
N ASP A 222 8.84 -19.03 32.73
CA ASP A 222 8.64 -18.14 33.87
C ASP A 222 9.90 -17.30 34.11
N GLU A 223 11.09 -17.88 33.99
CA GLU A 223 12.35 -17.13 33.91
C GLU A 223 12.30 -16.04 32.84
N LEU A 224 11.90 -16.41 31.61
CA LEU A 224 11.75 -15.45 30.52
C LEU A 224 10.72 -14.36 30.83
N LEU A 225 9.58 -14.69 31.43
CA LEU A 225 8.54 -13.71 31.77
C LEU A 225 8.90 -12.81 32.97
N ASN A 226 9.76 -13.29 33.86
CA ASN A 226 10.28 -12.55 35.02
C ASN A 226 11.31 -11.49 34.64
N LEU A 227 12.13 -11.76 33.62
CA LEU A 227 12.99 -10.76 32.97
C LEU A 227 12.13 -9.70 32.28
N LYS A 228 11.89 -8.57 32.96
CA LYS A 228 10.97 -7.53 32.48
C LYS A 228 11.48 -6.82 31.22
N ASP A 229 12.78 -6.58 31.15
CA ASP A 229 13.38 -5.84 30.05
C ASP A 229 13.58 -6.72 28.79
N ALA A 230 13.03 -6.28 27.66
CA ALA A 230 13.09 -7.01 26.39
C ALA A 230 14.51 -7.17 25.82
N ILE A 231 15.43 -6.24 26.13
CA ILE A 231 16.84 -6.36 25.75
C ILE A 231 17.53 -7.36 26.66
N THR A 232 17.25 -7.35 27.98
CA THR A 232 17.77 -8.36 28.91
C THR A 232 17.32 -9.78 28.52
N ARG A 233 16.03 -9.99 28.16
CA ARG A 233 15.55 -11.29 27.62
C ARG A 233 16.30 -11.73 26.36
N SER A 234 16.54 -10.80 25.43
CA SER A 234 17.27 -11.09 24.19
C SER A 234 18.73 -11.44 24.45
N ILE A 235 19.37 -10.76 25.41
CA ILE A 235 20.74 -11.07 25.81
C ILE A 235 20.78 -12.46 26.45
N TYR A 236 19.85 -12.78 27.37
CA TYR A 236 19.78 -14.10 28.00
C TYR A 236 19.65 -15.23 26.98
N THR A 237 18.68 -15.14 26.07
CA THR A 237 18.45 -16.16 25.03
C THR A 237 19.67 -16.32 24.11
N MET A 238 20.26 -15.22 23.65
CA MET A 238 21.46 -15.22 22.81
C MET A 238 22.71 -15.80 23.50
N ILE A 239 23.05 -15.35 24.71
CA ILE A 239 24.23 -15.87 25.43
C ILE A 239 24.02 -17.34 25.83
N THR A 240 22.78 -17.75 26.09
CA THR A 240 22.43 -19.15 26.32
C THR A 240 22.65 -20.01 25.09
N LYS A 241 22.34 -19.51 23.88
CA LYS A 241 22.67 -20.18 22.61
C LYS A 241 24.18 -20.21 22.38
N TRP A 242 24.86 -19.06 22.40
CA TRP A 242 26.27 -18.94 22.02
C TRP A 242 27.23 -19.69 22.94
N ARG A 243 26.94 -19.79 24.24
CA ARG A 243 27.80 -20.54 25.17
C ARG A 243 27.64 -22.06 25.04
N LYS A 244 26.59 -22.56 24.38
CA LYS A 244 26.15 -23.96 24.49
C LYS A 244 26.00 -24.36 25.98
N SER A 245 26.82 -25.31 26.44
CA SER A 245 26.97 -25.73 27.83
C SER A 245 28.24 -25.19 28.52
N ASN A 246 29.09 -24.44 27.82
CA ASN A 246 30.35 -23.92 28.38
C ASN A 246 30.10 -22.93 29.54
N LEU A 247 30.95 -23.01 30.57
CA LEU A 247 30.87 -22.13 31.75
C LEU A 247 31.51 -20.75 31.53
N TYR A 248 32.03 -20.49 30.33
CA TYR A 248 32.64 -19.23 29.92
C TYR A 248 32.20 -18.86 28.50
N LEU A 249 31.90 -17.58 28.28
CA LEU A 249 31.63 -17.02 26.96
C LEU A 249 32.28 -15.63 26.87
N THR A 250 33.00 -15.39 25.79
CA THR A 250 33.54 -14.06 25.47
C THR A 250 32.94 -13.56 24.15
N LYS A 251 32.41 -12.32 24.14
CA LYS A 251 31.87 -11.68 22.93
C LYS A 251 32.16 -10.17 22.93
N PRO A 252 32.55 -9.59 21.77
CA PRO A 252 32.58 -8.14 21.61
C PRO A 252 31.20 -7.52 21.84
N ALA A 253 31.13 -6.35 22.46
CA ALA A 253 29.87 -5.64 22.67
C ALA A 253 29.18 -5.27 21.34
N PHE A 254 29.97 -5.00 20.29
CA PHE A 254 29.48 -4.80 18.91
C PHE A 254 28.74 -6.04 18.38
N TYR A 255 29.28 -7.23 18.61
CA TYR A 255 28.65 -8.51 18.22
C TYR A 255 27.25 -8.60 18.85
N ILE A 256 27.15 -8.36 20.16
CA ILE A 256 25.89 -8.42 20.91
C ILE A 256 24.89 -7.37 20.37
N ALA A 257 25.35 -6.13 20.16
CA ALA A 257 24.52 -5.04 19.65
C ALA A 257 23.93 -5.35 18.26
N ARG A 258 24.75 -5.88 17.32
CA ARG A 258 24.33 -6.22 15.95
C ARG A 258 23.43 -7.47 15.87
N ARG A 259 23.26 -8.21 16.96
CA ARG A 259 22.37 -9.37 17.05
C ARG A 259 21.02 -9.02 17.71
N ILE A 260 20.96 -7.95 18.50
CA ILE A 260 19.76 -7.49 19.23
C ILE A 260 19.31 -6.11 18.70
N PRO A 261 19.43 -5.90 17.37
CA PRO A 261 19.66 -4.63 16.66
C PRO A 261 19.65 -3.36 17.53
N LEU A 262 20.66 -3.22 18.39
CA LEU A 262 20.87 -2.04 19.21
C LEU A 262 21.62 -0.98 18.40
N ALA A 263 21.27 0.30 18.62
CA ALA A 263 22.01 1.40 18.02
C ALA A 263 23.50 1.34 18.42
N TRP A 264 24.40 1.65 17.50
CA TRP A 264 25.84 1.65 17.76
C TRP A 264 26.52 2.94 17.29
N GLU A 265 26.19 3.36 16.08
CA GLU A 265 26.79 4.55 15.45
C GLU A 265 26.66 5.80 16.33
N GLY A 266 27.73 6.60 16.35
CA GLY A 266 27.81 7.87 17.07
C GLY A 266 28.05 7.77 18.59
N ASN A 267 27.48 6.78 19.29
CA ASN A 267 27.71 6.61 20.74
C ASN A 267 27.70 5.13 21.22
N PRO A 268 28.79 4.38 20.94
CA PRO A 268 28.96 3.00 21.41
C PRO A 268 28.85 2.86 22.93
N ARG A 269 29.36 3.85 23.69
CA ARG A 269 29.34 3.87 25.17
C ARG A 269 27.93 3.65 25.72
N ARG A 270 26.91 4.31 25.16
CA ARG A 270 25.51 4.17 25.62
C ARG A 270 25.02 2.74 25.49
N THR A 271 25.41 2.04 24.43
CA THR A 271 24.98 0.66 24.15
C THR A 271 25.79 -0.37 24.93
N VAL A 272 27.09 -0.16 25.10
CA VAL A 272 27.91 -0.97 26.02
C VAL A 272 27.34 -0.90 27.44
N LEU A 273 27.04 0.30 27.96
CA LEU A 273 26.42 0.48 29.29
C LEU A 273 25.02 -0.15 29.38
N ARG A 274 24.26 -0.20 28.28
CA ARG A 274 22.96 -0.87 28.23
C ARG A 274 23.09 -2.40 28.32
N ILE A 275 24.07 -2.98 27.62
CA ILE A 275 24.40 -4.41 27.71
C ILE A 275 24.92 -4.75 29.11
N GLU A 276 25.82 -3.92 29.66
CA GLU A 276 26.35 -4.07 31.03
C GLU A 276 25.23 -4.09 32.07
N LYS A 277 24.28 -3.14 32.00
CA LYS A 277 23.09 -3.14 32.87
C LYS A 277 22.26 -4.42 32.77
N SER A 278 22.07 -4.95 31.56
CA SER A 278 21.35 -6.21 31.37
C SER A 278 22.14 -7.41 31.91
N LEU A 279 23.47 -7.45 31.78
CA LEU A 279 24.28 -8.51 32.40
C LEU A 279 24.27 -8.43 33.93
N GLU A 280 24.21 -7.23 34.52
CA GLU A 280 24.03 -7.05 35.96
C GLU A 280 22.63 -7.52 36.42
N GLU A 281 21.57 -7.28 35.64
CA GLU A 281 20.23 -7.84 35.90
C GLU A 281 20.26 -9.38 35.83
N LEU A 282 20.93 -9.96 34.83
CA LEU A 282 21.07 -11.42 34.71
C LEU A 282 21.87 -12.04 35.85
N LYS A 283 22.93 -11.38 36.30
CA LYS A 283 23.74 -11.82 37.44
C LYS A 283 22.94 -11.79 38.75
N ASN A 284 22.22 -10.70 39.00
CA ASN A 284 21.40 -10.55 40.21
C ASN A 284 20.19 -11.50 40.23
N GLY A 285 19.71 -11.91 39.05
CA GLY A 285 18.72 -12.99 38.91
C GLY A 285 19.29 -14.41 38.90
N ASN A 286 20.60 -14.60 39.08
CA ASN A 286 21.28 -15.91 38.99
C ASN A 286 21.09 -16.64 37.65
N TYR A 287 20.94 -15.88 36.55
CA TYR A 287 20.94 -16.38 35.17
C TYR A 287 22.35 -16.45 34.57
N ILE A 288 23.31 -15.73 35.17
CA ILE A 288 24.76 -15.89 34.97
C ILE A 288 25.44 -15.84 36.34
N LYS A 289 26.61 -16.47 36.49
CA LYS A 289 27.39 -16.42 37.73
C LYS A 289 28.04 -15.04 37.93
N ASN A 290 28.65 -14.49 36.89
CA ASN A 290 29.25 -13.15 36.89
C ASN A 290 29.54 -12.68 35.45
N TYR A 291 29.95 -11.43 35.29
CA TYR A 291 30.56 -10.93 34.05
C TYR A 291 31.72 -9.97 34.35
N LYS A 292 32.49 -9.64 33.32
CA LYS A 292 33.54 -8.61 33.35
C LYS A 292 33.53 -7.87 32.01
N LEU A 293 33.57 -6.55 32.09
CA LEU A 293 33.69 -5.67 30.93
C LEU A 293 35.15 -5.21 30.77
N ASN A 294 35.79 -5.59 29.66
CA ASN A 294 37.11 -5.12 29.29
C ASN A 294 36.99 -4.04 28.20
N LYS A 295 37.46 -2.83 28.48
CA LYS A 295 37.52 -1.70 27.55
C LYS A 295 38.98 -1.53 27.14
N LYS A 296 39.35 -1.96 25.93
CA LYS A 296 40.72 -1.84 25.40
C LYS A 296 41.05 -0.39 24.99
N GLY A 297 40.96 0.54 25.93
CA GLY A 297 41.09 2.00 25.69
C GLY A 297 39.86 2.66 25.05
N LYS A 298 39.18 2.00 24.10
CA LYS A 298 37.97 2.52 23.42
C LYS A 298 36.71 1.74 23.76
N TRP A 299 35.55 2.41 23.63
CA TRP A 299 34.24 1.77 23.81
C TRP A 299 33.84 0.87 22.64
N ASP A 300 34.35 1.11 21.43
CA ASP A 300 34.13 0.23 20.28
C ASP A 300 34.78 -1.15 20.45
N GLU A 301 35.90 -1.19 21.16
CA GLU A 301 36.70 -2.39 21.44
C GLU A 301 36.28 -3.07 22.76
N ALA A 302 35.10 -2.73 23.29
CA ALA A 302 34.54 -3.32 24.49
C ALA A 302 34.24 -4.82 24.30
N ILE A 303 34.75 -5.65 25.21
CA ILE A 303 34.51 -7.10 25.25
C ILE A 303 33.85 -7.45 26.57
N PHE A 304 32.79 -8.27 26.52
CA PHE A 304 32.18 -8.88 27.69
C PHE A 304 32.68 -10.32 27.84
N GLU A 305 33.29 -10.60 28.99
CA GLU A 305 33.56 -11.94 29.48
C GLU A 305 32.42 -12.35 30.42
N MET A 306 31.77 -13.47 30.19
CA MET A 306 30.61 -13.95 30.95
C MET A 306 30.91 -15.32 31.54
N PHE A 307 30.59 -15.49 32.82
CA PHE A 307 30.89 -16.67 33.62
C PHE A 307 29.58 -17.32 34.10
N PHE A 308 29.55 -18.64 34.12
CA PHE A 308 28.40 -19.45 34.53
C PHE A 308 28.84 -20.51 35.56
N SER A 309 27.88 -21.23 36.12
CA SER A 309 28.11 -22.44 36.96
C SER A 309 27.37 -23.63 36.35
N GLU A 310 27.68 -24.85 36.81
CA GLU A 310 26.97 -26.07 36.41
C GLU A 310 25.46 -26.01 36.64
N ASP A 311 24.97 -25.24 37.61
CA ASP A 311 23.53 -25.04 37.83
C ASP A 311 22.83 -24.45 36.60
N HIS A 312 23.50 -23.53 35.90
CA HIS A 312 23.00 -22.90 34.68
C HIS A 312 22.94 -23.88 33.49
N ASN A 313 23.48 -25.09 33.64
CA ASN A 313 23.43 -26.17 32.65
C ASN A 313 22.36 -27.22 32.98
N LYS A 314 21.72 -27.18 34.17
CA LYS A 314 20.68 -28.14 34.58
C LYS A 314 19.56 -28.23 33.54
N THR A 315 19.14 -27.10 33.00
CA THR A 315 18.10 -26.96 31.97
C THR A 315 18.57 -27.27 30.54
N LYS A 316 19.87 -27.52 30.34
CA LYS A 316 20.51 -27.57 29.01
C LYS A 316 21.10 -28.92 28.64
N LYS A 317 21.50 -29.73 29.63
CA LYS A 317 22.13 -31.04 29.40
C LYS A 317 21.26 -31.97 28.55
N ASP A 318 19.95 -31.75 28.53
CA ASP A 318 18.99 -32.60 27.83
C ASP A 318 18.57 -32.08 26.44
N VAL A 319 18.99 -30.87 26.01
CA VAL A 319 18.31 -30.17 24.89
C VAL A 319 19.20 -29.40 23.89
N PHE A 320 20.50 -29.25 24.13
CA PHE A 320 21.38 -28.54 23.19
C PHE A 320 22.10 -29.50 22.22
N TYR A 321 21.78 -29.39 20.93
CA TYR A 321 22.41 -30.17 19.84
C TYR A 321 23.49 -29.32 19.16
N ASP A 322 24.70 -29.87 18.97
CA ASP A 322 25.87 -29.13 18.51
C ASP A 322 25.75 -28.53 17.10
N GLU A 323 24.90 -29.13 16.27
CA GLU A 323 24.54 -28.73 14.90
C GLU A 323 23.98 -27.29 14.81
N LYS A 324 23.48 -26.76 15.93
CA LYS A 324 22.87 -25.42 16.06
C LYS A 324 23.89 -24.27 16.03
N SER A 325 25.14 -24.55 15.61
CA SER A 325 26.24 -23.60 15.44
C SER A 325 26.22 -22.82 14.11
N THR A 326 25.29 -23.12 13.21
CA THR A 326 25.17 -22.59 11.82
C THR A 326 24.80 -21.09 11.70
N PHE A 327 24.94 -20.33 12.78
CA PHE A 327 24.28 -19.04 13.00
C PHE A 327 25.23 -17.93 13.49
N ASP A 328 26.28 -17.62 12.72
CA ASP A 328 27.24 -16.54 13.07
C ASP A 328 27.01 -15.24 12.27
N LYS A 329 25.92 -15.15 11.49
CA LYS A 329 25.57 -13.94 10.75
C LYS A 329 25.19 -12.80 11.71
N MET A 330 25.67 -11.59 11.42
CA MET A 330 25.26 -10.35 12.10
C MET A 330 24.35 -9.52 11.20
N ILE A 331 23.58 -8.61 11.79
CA ILE A 331 22.92 -7.55 11.03
C ILE A 331 23.98 -6.52 10.63
N ILE A 332 24.21 -6.40 9.32
CA ILE A 332 25.17 -5.47 8.73
C ILE A 332 24.50 -4.11 8.51
N HIS A 333 23.25 -4.12 8.03
CA HIS A 333 22.49 -2.92 7.68
C HIS A 333 21.01 -3.08 8.05
N VAL A 334 20.37 -1.98 8.48
CA VAL A 334 18.94 -1.91 8.79
C VAL A 334 18.30 -0.85 7.90
N GLU A 335 17.27 -1.24 7.15
CA GLU A 335 16.47 -0.38 6.30
C GLU A 335 15.07 -0.24 6.92
N ASP A 336 14.68 1.01 7.17
CA ASP A 336 13.34 1.35 7.69
C ASP A 336 12.52 1.95 6.54
N ARG A 337 11.38 1.33 6.23
CA ARG A 337 10.41 1.84 5.25
C ARG A 337 9.07 2.15 5.93
N GLN A 338 8.24 2.94 5.27
CA GLN A 338 6.82 3.03 5.63
C GLN A 338 6.02 2.15 4.68
N ASN A 339 5.11 1.36 5.23
CA ASN A 339 4.05 0.69 4.48
C ASN A 339 3.01 1.76 4.10
N GLU A 340 3.39 2.59 3.13
CA GLU A 340 2.45 3.34 2.32
C GLU A 340 1.68 2.31 1.51
N LEU A 341 0.54 1.86 2.05
CA LEU A 341 -0.45 1.24 1.19
C LEU A 341 -0.86 2.30 0.16
N GLU A 342 -0.70 1.96 -1.12
CA GLU A 342 -1.74 2.28 -2.08
C GLU A 342 -3.02 1.70 -1.48
N ILE A 343 -3.80 2.57 -0.84
CA ILE A 343 -4.97 2.13 -0.10
C ILE A 343 -5.89 1.50 -1.14
N ASN A 344 -6.17 0.19 -0.99
CA ASN A 344 -7.33 -0.49 -1.58
C ASN A 344 -8.63 0.05 -0.94
N THR A 345 -8.77 1.37 -0.93
CA THR A 345 -10.02 2.04 -1.27
C THR A 345 -10.41 1.57 -2.66
N PRO A 346 -11.71 1.49 -3.00
CA PRO A 346 -12.08 1.54 -4.41
C PRO A 346 -11.28 2.67 -5.04
N ASN A 347 -10.52 2.34 -6.10
CA ASN A 347 -9.46 3.16 -6.70
C ASN A 347 -9.77 4.64 -6.51
N ILE A 348 -8.99 5.43 -5.76
CA ILE A 348 -9.49 6.71 -5.24
C ILE A 348 -9.94 7.68 -6.36
N PHE A 349 -9.40 7.47 -7.56
CA PHE A 349 -9.76 8.12 -8.82
C PHE A 349 -11.13 7.67 -9.42
N THR A 350 -11.90 6.84 -8.71
CA THR A 350 -13.30 6.46 -9.01
C THR A 350 -14.32 7.13 -8.10
N ASP A 351 -13.88 7.83 -7.04
CA ASP A 351 -14.75 8.71 -6.24
C ASP A 351 -14.92 10.06 -6.99
N PRO A 352 -16.14 10.42 -7.43
CA PRO A 352 -16.36 11.67 -8.16
C PRO A 352 -15.97 12.92 -7.35
N TYR A 353 -16.24 12.92 -6.04
CA TYR A 353 -15.92 14.05 -5.16
C TYR A 353 -14.41 14.21 -4.97
N PHE A 354 -13.69 13.08 -4.87
CA PHE A 354 -12.22 13.12 -4.87
C PHE A 354 -11.69 13.68 -6.19
N MET A 355 -12.16 13.15 -7.33
CA MET A 355 -11.68 13.54 -8.66
C MET A 355 -11.94 15.00 -8.97
N GLU A 356 -13.10 15.52 -8.58
CA GLU A 356 -13.43 16.93 -8.72
C GLU A 356 -12.43 17.83 -7.97
N ILE A 357 -12.03 17.45 -6.75
CA ILE A 357 -11.05 18.22 -5.95
C ILE A 357 -9.62 18.01 -6.47
N PHE A 358 -9.24 16.79 -6.85
CA PHE A 358 -7.91 16.48 -7.37
C PHE A 358 -7.61 17.24 -8.67
N ASN A 359 -8.62 17.42 -9.53
CA ASN A 359 -8.49 18.13 -10.80
C ASN A 359 -8.36 19.66 -10.68
N ILE A 360 -8.67 20.24 -9.51
CA ILE A 360 -8.48 21.68 -9.24
C ILE A 360 -6.99 22.04 -9.08
N PHE A 361 -6.17 21.09 -8.62
CA PHE A 361 -4.74 21.32 -8.43
C PHE A 361 -3.98 21.32 -9.78
N PRO A 362 -2.93 22.13 -9.95
CA PRO A 362 -2.11 22.11 -11.17
C PRO A 362 -1.30 20.81 -11.29
N GLU A 363 -0.86 20.46 -12.50
CA GLU A 363 -0.10 19.23 -12.77
C GLU A 363 1.18 19.07 -11.93
N VAL A 364 1.84 20.18 -11.57
CA VAL A 364 2.98 20.17 -10.65
C VAL A 364 2.60 19.66 -9.26
N ALA A 365 1.39 19.97 -8.78
CA ALA A 365 0.86 19.50 -7.52
C ALA A 365 0.33 18.05 -7.60
N LYS A 366 -0.33 17.67 -8.71
CA LYS A 366 -0.81 16.29 -8.94
C LYS A 366 0.29 15.24 -8.92
N LYS A 367 1.53 15.62 -9.29
CA LYS A 367 2.74 14.75 -9.21
C LYS A 367 3.13 14.35 -7.79
N PHE A 368 2.64 15.03 -6.73
CA PHE A 368 2.95 14.64 -5.36
C PHE A 368 2.11 13.44 -4.90
N LYS A 369 2.76 12.30 -4.63
CA LYS A 369 2.15 11.10 -4.04
C LYS A 369 1.34 11.34 -2.75
N THR A 370 1.64 12.43 -2.04
CA THR A 370 0.94 12.81 -0.80
C THR A 370 -0.38 13.55 -1.03
N LEU A 371 -0.58 14.21 -2.19
CA LEU A 371 -1.78 15.01 -2.46
C LEU A 371 -3.10 14.21 -2.31
N PRO A 372 -3.23 12.99 -2.87
CA PRO A 372 -4.46 12.21 -2.72
C PRO A 372 -4.83 11.91 -1.25
N ASN A 373 -3.82 11.69 -0.41
CA ASN A 373 -4.03 11.43 1.01
C ASN A 373 -4.49 12.68 1.77
N VAL A 374 -3.93 13.87 1.44
CA VAL A 374 -4.34 15.13 2.07
C VAL A 374 -5.78 15.51 1.69
N ILE A 375 -6.17 15.34 0.42
CA ILE A 375 -7.56 15.54 -0.02
C ILE A 375 -8.50 14.57 0.71
N ARG A 376 -8.14 13.28 0.79
CA ARG A 376 -8.95 12.27 1.50
C ARG A 376 -9.11 12.60 2.99
N ASP A 377 -8.05 13.07 3.66
CA ASP A 377 -8.12 13.42 5.08
C ASP A 377 -8.90 14.73 5.31
N GLY A 378 -8.82 15.69 4.38
CA GLY A 378 -9.71 16.86 4.35
C GLY A 378 -11.19 16.45 4.27
N LEU A 379 -11.54 15.55 3.33
CA LEU A 379 -12.92 15.06 3.13
C LEU A 379 -13.48 14.21 4.29
N LYS A 380 -12.63 13.68 5.19
CA LYS A 380 -13.08 13.01 6.42
C LYS A 380 -13.44 13.99 7.53
N ASN A 381 -12.80 15.16 7.55
CA ASN A 381 -12.82 16.09 8.67
C ASN A 381 -13.66 17.34 8.39
N HIS A 382 -13.93 17.65 7.12
CA HIS A 382 -14.65 18.84 6.67
C HIS A 382 -15.63 18.51 5.54
N GLU A 383 -16.62 19.37 5.34
CA GLU A 383 -17.60 19.21 4.27
C GLU A 383 -17.00 19.40 2.86
N PHE A 384 -17.56 18.69 1.89
CA PHE A 384 -17.09 18.67 0.50
C PHE A 384 -16.86 20.08 -0.10
N LYS A 385 -17.84 21.00 0.05
CA LYS A 385 -17.74 22.37 -0.48
C LYS A 385 -16.54 23.13 0.11
N TYR A 386 -16.31 23.02 1.42
CA TYR A 386 -15.20 23.65 2.10
C TYR A 386 -13.86 23.14 1.57
N VAL A 387 -13.69 21.81 1.45
CA VAL A 387 -12.45 21.20 0.94
C VAL A 387 -12.23 21.59 -0.53
N LYS A 388 -13.28 21.57 -1.36
CA LYS A 388 -13.24 21.96 -2.77
C LYS A 388 -12.79 23.41 -2.96
N TYR A 389 -13.46 24.36 -2.31
CA TYR A 389 -13.11 25.77 -2.47
C TYR A 389 -11.77 26.14 -1.81
N THR A 390 -11.36 25.43 -0.74
CA THR A 390 -10.01 25.57 -0.16
C THR A 390 -8.93 25.04 -1.11
N ALA A 391 -9.21 24.01 -1.91
CA ALA A 391 -8.31 23.54 -2.97
C ALA A 391 -8.17 24.58 -4.09
N GLU A 392 -9.26 25.22 -4.52
CA GLU A 392 -9.21 26.31 -5.51
C GLU A 392 -8.43 27.51 -5.00
N TYR A 393 -8.70 27.93 -3.77
CA TYR A 393 -7.95 28.99 -3.09
C TYR A 393 -6.45 28.64 -3.06
N THR A 394 -6.11 27.40 -2.72
CA THR A 394 -4.72 26.94 -2.73
C THR A 394 -4.11 26.95 -4.13
N ALA A 395 -4.84 26.54 -5.17
CA ALA A 395 -4.37 26.56 -6.55
C ALA A 395 -4.11 28.00 -7.06
N LEU A 396 -4.91 28.98 -6.60
CA LEU A 396 -4.79 30.39 -6.98
C LEU A 396 -3.70 31.16 -6.21
N PHE A 397 -3.54 30.90 -4.90
CA PHE A 397 -2.72 31.75 -4.01
C PHE A 397 -1.41 31.10 -3.54
N CYS A 398 -1.19 29.80 -3.73
CA CYS A 398 0.06 29.16 -3.31
C CYS A 398 1.24 29.58 -4.21
N LYS A 399 2.34 30.02 -3.57
CA LYS A 399 3.58 30.45 -4.25
C LYS A 399 4.78 29.51 -4.05
N THR A 400 4.63 28.44 -3.26
CA THR A 400 5.76 27.59 -2.84
C THR A 400 5.43 26.10 -2.77
N SER A 401 4.64 25.66 -1.79
CA SER A 401 4.33 24.25 -1.55
C SER A 401 2.83 24.04 -1.39
N TYR A 402 2.19 23.55 -2.45
CA TYR A 402 0.74 23.26 -2.49
C TYR A 402 0.30 22.34 -1.35
N ILE A 403 1.09 21.31 -1.01
CA ILE A 403 0.76 20.36 0.06
C ILE A 403 0.75 21.03 1.43
N LYS A 404 1.74 21.88 1.73
CA LYS A 404 1.82 22.59 3.01
C LYS A 404 0.71 23.63 3.10
N TYR A 405 0.59 24.46 2.06
CA TYR A 405 -0.39 25.54 1.99
C TYR A 405 -1.83 25.03 2.08
N PHE A 406 -2.16 23.91 1.42
CA PHE A 406 -3.50 23.32 1.49
C PHE A 406 -3.86 22.85 2.91
N LYS A 407 -2.92 22.20 3.62
CA LYS A 407 -3.14 21.80 5.01
C LYS A 407 -3.34 22.99 5.93
N GLU A 408 -2.46 23.98 5.85
CA GLU A 408 -2.55 25.18 6.67
C GLU A 408 -3.84 25.96 6.36
N ALA A 409 -4.29 26.00 5.10
CA ALA A 409 -5.55 26.63 4.71
C ALA A 409 -6.79 25.88 5.24
N LEU A 410 -6.78 24.54 5.26
CA LEU A 410 -7.86 23.72 5.84
C LEU A 410 -7.93 23.85 7.37
N GLU A 411 -6.77 23.87 8.05
CA GLU A 411 -6.65 23.94 9.51
C GLU A 411 -6.90 25.33 10.09
N ASN A 412 -6.59 26.40 9.34
CA ASN A 412 -6.65 27.79 9.81
C ASN A 412 -7.67 28.64 9.02
N ASN A 413 -8.59 28.01 8.29
CA ASN A 413 -9.71 28.67 7.61
C ASN A 413 -9.33 29.80 6.62
N TRP A 414 -8.16 29.70 5.97
CA TRP A 414 -7.66 30.79 5.09
C TRP A 414 -8.55 31.07 3.87
N ALA A 415 -9.40 30.11 3.49
CA ALA A 415 -10.29 30.23 2.35
C ALA A 415 -11.66 30.83 2.67
N ASP A 416 -12.03 31.08 3.94
CA ASP A 416 -13.40 31.47 4.34
C ASP A 416 -13.92 32.70 3.57
N GLU A 417 -13.13 33.77 3.47
CA GLU A 417 -13.54 34.99 2.74
C GLU A 417 -13.70 34.73 1.23
N TYR A 418 -12.90 33.82 0.66
CA TYR A 418 -13.01 33.40 -0.73
C TYR A 418 -14.26 32.53 -0.95
N ILE A 419 -14.56 31.62 -0.03
CA ILE A 419 -15.76 30.77 -0.02
C ILE A 419 -17.01 31.64 0.01
N VAL A 420 -17.14 32.54 0.99
CA VAL A 420 -18.30 33.43 1.12
C VAL A 420 -18.51 34.28 -0.14
N LYS A 421 -17.43 34.85 -0.71
CA LYS A 421 -17.50 35.61 -1.97
C LYS A 421 -17.89 34.75 -3.18
N LYS A 422 -17.54 33.45 -3.17
CA LYS A 422 -17.87 32.51 -4.25
C LYS A 422 -19.31 32.02 -4.15
N GLU A 423 -19.77 31.66 -2.97
CA GLU A 423 -21.16 31.25 -2.72
C GLU A 423 -22.13 32.42 -2.98
N ALA A 424 -21.83 33.64 -2.51
CA ALA A 424 -22.62 34.82 -2.83
C ALA A 424 -22.69 35.15 -4.35
N LYS A 425 -21.70 34.74 -5.15
CA LYS A 425 -21.74 34.85 -6.61
C LYS A 425 -22.59 33.75 -7.27
N LEU A 426 -22.59 32.54 -6.71
CA LEU A 426 -23.43 31.43 -7.16
C LEU A 426 -24.90 31.71 -6.83
N GLU A 427 -25.21 32.11 -5.60
CA GLU A 427 -26.55 32.52 -5.19
C GLU A 427 -27.10 33.68 -6.05
N LYS A 428 -26.25 34.64 -6.44
CA LYS A 428 -26.69 35.73 -7.34
C LYS A 428 -27.05 35.21 -8.73
N LYS A 429 -26.34 34.21 -9.26
CA LYS A 429 -26.71 33.56 -10.53
C LYS A 429 -28.00 32.75 -10.37
N GLU A 430 -28.15 31.99 -9.29
CA GLU A 430 -29.37 31.22 -9.01
C GLU A 430 -30.60 32.13 -8.77
N LYS A 431 -30.42 33.28 -8.11
CA LYS A 431 -31.48 34.29 -7.91
C LYS A 431 -31.90 34.98 -9.20
N ILE A 432 -30.98 35.20 -10.14
CA ILE A 432 -31.29 35.68 -11.51
C ILE A 432 -32.07 34.62 -12.31
N ILE A 433 -31.83 33.32 -12.07
CA ILE A 433 -32.57 32.22 -12.69
C ILE A 433 -33.95 32.00 -12.03
N THR A 434 -34.15 32.47 -10.79
CA THR A 434 -35.38 32.22 -9.99
C THR A 434 -36.22 33.46 -9.69
N THR A 435 -35.97 34.61 -10.32
CA THR A 435 -36.89 35.77 -10.25
C THR A 435 -37.96 35.69 -11.34
N PRO A 436 -39.26 35.51 -11.01
CA PRO A 436 -40.32 35.47 -12.02
C PRO A 436 -40.68 36.88 -12.49
N LEU A 437 -40.83 37.05 -13.80
CA LEU A 437 -41.61 38.14 -14.39
C LEU A 437 -43.09 37.92 -14.04
N ILE A 438 -43.74 38.94 -13.49
CA ILE A 438 -45.16 38.90 -13.12
C ILE A 438 -45.95 39.68 -14.16
N GLU A 439 -46.72 38.98 -15.01
CA GLU A 439 -48.18 39.19 -15.16
C GLU A 439 -48.79 38.18 -16.17
N GLU A 440 -49.74 37.38 -15.65
CA GLU A 440 -50.93 36.78 -16.30
C GLU A 440 -50.84 36.09 -17.69
N ALA A 441 -50.82 34.75 -17.73
CA ALA A 441 -52.04 33.92 -17.91
C ALA A 441 -51.81 32.48 -18.45
N ILE A 442 -52.22 31.49 -17.65
CA ILE A 442 -52.72 30.13 -17.99
C ILE A 442 -51.79 29.15 -18.77
N ILE A 443 -51.71 27.93 -18.23
CA ILE A 443 -50.77 26.83 -18.53
C ILE A 443 -51.11 26.07 -19.82
N VAL A 444 -50.09 25.77 -20.64
CA VAL A 444 -49.92 24.47 -21.31
C VAL A 444 -48.48 23.99 -21.08
N GLU A 445 -48.30 22.69 -20.84
CA GLU A 445 -47.01 22.08 -20.47
C GLU A 445 -46.02 22.01 -21.65
N GLU A 446 -44.75 22.34 -21.42
CA GLU A 446 -43.65 21.82 -22.25
C GLU A 446 -42.61 21.07 -21.41
N LYS A 447 -42.23 19.89 -21.92
CA LYS A 447 -41.34 18.92 -21.27
C LYS A 447 -39.87 19.35 -21.38
N PRO A 448 -38.98 18.84 -20.51
CA PRO A 448 -37.54 19.05 -20.66
C PRO A 448 -37.06 18.50 -22.01
N ILE A 449 -36.17 19.25 -22.68
CA ILE A 449 -35.54 18.85 -23.93
C ILE A 449 -34.61 17.66 -23.64
N GLU A 450 -35.04 16.46 -24.06
CA GLU A 450 -34.16 15.30 -24.14
C GLU A 450 -33.09 15.54 -25.21
N ASN A 451 -31.84 15.15 -24.93
CA ASN A 451 -30.74 15.20 -25.92
C ASN A 451 -31.01 14.19 -27.05
N LEU A 452 -31.77 14.62 -28.05
CA LEU A 452 -32.20 13.80 -29.18
C LEU A 452 -31.05 13.37 -30.10
N TYR A 453 -29.91 14.06 -30.08
CA TYR A 453 -28.79 13.84 -31.01
C TYR A 453 -27.45 13.60 -30.28
N VAL A 454 -26.67 12.66 -30.81
CA VAL A 454 -25.28 12.39 -30.44
C VAL A 454 -24.35 12.76 -31.60
N TRP A 455 -23.06 12.89 -31.35
CA TRP A 455 -22.09 13.35 -32.35
C TRP A 455 -21.94 12.39 -33.53
N GLU A 456 -22.20 11.13 -33.28
CA GLU A 456 -22.23 10.05 -34.25
C GLU A 456 -23.37 10.24 -35.26
N ASP A 457 -24.48 10.93 -34.88
CA ASP A 457 -25.55 11.31 -35.81
C ASP A 457 -25.08 12.42 -36.79
N PHE A 458 -24.28 13.39 -36.31
CA PHE A 458 -23.66 14.40 -37.18
C PHE A 458 -22.63 13.76 -38.13
N ILE A 459 -21.83 12.82 -37.64
CA ILE A 459 -20.89 12.03 -38.46
C ILE A 459 -21.63 11.12 -39.46
N ALA A 460 -22.94 10.89 -39.30
CA ALA A 460 -23.75 10.14 -40.26
C ALA A 460 -24.34 10.99 -41.41
N LEU A 461 -24.32 12.33 -41.34
CA LEU A 461 -24.84 13.20 -42.42
C LEU A 461 -23.92 13.20 -43.67
N SER A 462 -24.39 13.68 -44.83
CA SER A 462 -23.50 13.87 -45.99
C SER A 462 -22.48 15.00 -45.75
N PRO A 463 -21.35 15.04 -46.48
CA PRO A 463 -20.35 16.12 -46.31
C PRO A 463 -20.90 17.52 -46.58
N GLU A 464 -21.83 17.66 -47.53
CA GLU A 464 -22.52 18.92 -47.85
C GLU A 464 -23.34 19.39 -46.64
N TYR A 465 -24.27 18.55 -46.16
CA TYR A 465 -25.12 18.87 -45.00
C TYR A 465 -24.33 19.10 -43.71
N ARG A 466 -23.21 18.40 -43.49
CA ARG A 466 -22.34 18.70 -42.33
C ARG A 466 -21.78 20.12 -42.38
N SER A 467 -21.41 20.58 -43.57
CA SER A 467 -20.85 21.92 -43.79
C SER A 467 -21.92 23.00 -43.55
N GLU A 468 -23.16 22.76 -44.00
CA GLU A 468 -24.30 23.65 -43.76
C GLU A 468 -24.66 23.74 -42.27
N VAL A 469 -24.77 22.60 -41.57
CA VAL A 469 -25.10 22.55 -40.13
C VAL A 469 -23.98 23.18 -39.28
N GLU A 470 -22.72 23.01 -39.69
CA GLU A 470 -21.58 23.65 -39.04
C GLU A 470 -21.57 25.18 -39.25
N ALA A 471 -21.89 25.65 -40.46
CA ALA A 471 -22.03 27.07 -40.74
C ALA A 471 -23.19 27.70 -39.94
N ALA A 472 -24.37 27.08 -39.94
CA ALA A 472 -25.52 27.53 -39.16
C ALA A 472 -25.22 27.57 -37.64
N ALA A 473 -24.46 26.59 -37.12
CA ALA A 473 -23.99 26.60 -35.73
C ALA A 473 -22.97 27.70 -35.44
N TYR A 474 -22.14 28.09 -36.41
CA TYR A 474 -21.21 29.20 -36.25
C TYR A 474 -21.91 30.56 -36.30
N GLU A 475 -22.85 30.76 -37.22
CA GLU A 475 -23.65 31.98 -37.29
C GLU A 475 -24.52 32.16 -36.04
N ASN A 476 -25.22 31.10 -35.60
CA ASN A 476 -25.98 31.13 -34.35
C ASN A 476 -25.07 31.46 -33.15
N PHE A 477 -23.87 30.88 -33.07
CA PHE A 477 -22.89 31.23 -32.04
C PHE A 477 -22.49 32.72 -32.07
N LEU A 478 -22.26 33.31 -33.25
CA LEU A 478 -21.94 34.73 -33.37
C LEU A 478 -23.12 35.63 -32.96
N VAL A 479 -24.36 35.26 -33.31
CA VAL A 479 -25.58 35.97 -32.91
C VAL A 479 -25.81 35.87 -31.40
N GLU A 480 -25.74 34.67 -30.80
CA GLU A 480 -25.92 34.47 -29.36
C GLU A 480 -24.83 35.15 -28.51
N SER A 481 -23.60 35.25 -29.04
CA SER A 481 -22.51 35.98 -28.38
C SER A 481 -22.47 37.47 -28.73
N ASN A 482 -23.38 37.95 -29.60
CA ASN A 482 -23.43 39.30 -30.14
C ASN A 482 -22.05 39.79 -30.64
N ALA A 483 -21.35 38.92 -31.37
CA ALA A 483 -19.96 39.09 -31.77
C ALA A 483 -19.79 39.14 -33.29
N VAL A 484 -18.81 39.91 -33.76
CA VAL A 484 -18.44 39.98 -35.18
C VAL A 484 -17.41 38.89 -35.49
N ASP A 485 -17.52 38.23 -36.65
CA ASP A 485 -16.55 37.22 -37.11
C ASP A 485 -15.12 37.74 -37.04
N ASN A 486 -14.26 37.00 -36.33
CA ASN A 486 -12.82 37.22 -36.29
C ASN A 486 -12.10 35.93 -35.85
N LYS A 487 -10.77 35.90 -36.02
CA LYS A 487 -9.91 34.75 -35.70
C LYS A 487 -10.00 34.28 -34.24
N ILE A 488 -10.34 35.17 -33.29
CA ILE A 488 -10.53 34.80 -31.88
C ILE A 488 -11.86 34.07 -31.71
N MET A 489 -12.96 34.57 -32.30
CA MET A 489 -14.26 33.91 -32.24
C MET A 489 -14.29 32.58 -32.97
N LYS A 490 -13.60 32.44 -34.12
CA LYS A 490 -13.38 31.12 -34.77
C LYS A 490 -12.64 30.14 -33.86
N ASN A 491 -11.56 30.58 -33.21
CA ASN A 491 -10.81 29.75 -32.24
C ASN A 491 -11.59 29.41 -30.96
N ILE A 492 -12.59 30.19 -30.59
CA ILE A 492 -13.51 29.89 -29.48
C ILE A 492 -14.55 28.87 -29.96
N PHE A 493 -15.16 29.09 -31.12
CA PHE A 493 -16.13 28.18 -31.72
C PHE A 493 -15.56 26.78 -31.89
N GLU A 494 -14.37 26.61 -32.46
CA GLU A 494 -13.74 25.29 -32.63
C GLU A 494 -13.63 24.49 -31.31
N LYS A 495 -13.51 25.16 -30.16
CA LYS A 495 -13.47 24.51 -28.84
C LYS A 495 -14.84 24.09 -28.30
N SER A 496 -15.92 24.71 -28.78
CA SER A 496 -17.32 24.42 -28.38
C SER A 496 -18.17 23.78 -29.48
N LYS A 497 -17.62 23.67 -30.70
CA LYS A 497 -18.21 23.24 -31.98
C LYS A 497 -19.16 22.05 -31.86
N LYS A 498 -18.66 20.95 -31.27
CA LYS A 498 -19.44 19.72 -31.05
C LYS A 498 -20.71 19.94 -30.23
N SER A 499 -20.71 20.84 -29.25
CA SER A 499 -21.91 21.14 -28.47
C SER A 499 -22.88 22.06 -29.21
N MET A 500 -22.37 23.01 -30.01
CA MET A 500 -23.19 23.98 -30.74
C MET A 500 -23.89 23.33 -31.93
N ILE A 501 -23.19 22.45 -32.65
CA ILE A 501 -23.77 21.64 -33.73
C ILE A 501 -24.91 20.75 -33.21
N LEU A 502 -24.72 20.07 -32.06
CA LEU A 502 -25.77 19.22 -31.49
C LEU A 502 -26.99 20.01 -30.99
N LYS A 503 -26.79 21.26 -30.53
CA LYS A 503 -27.88 22.19 -30.20
C LYS A 503 -28.67 22.55 -31.47
N ILE A 504 -28.00 22.93 -32.57
CA ILE A 504 -28.66 23.23 -33.85
C ILE A 504 -29.40 22.01 -34.39
N MET A 505 -28.80 20.81 -34.35
CA MET A 505 -29.47 19.59 -34.80
C MET A 505 -30.74 19.28 -33.99
N SER A 506 -30.77 19.57 -32.68
CA SER A 506 -31.97 19.38 -31.85
C SER A 506 -33.03 20.46 -32.07
N GLU A 507 -32.61 21.73 -32.24
CA GLU A 507 -33.48 22.88 -32.48
C GLU A 507 -34.21 22.78 -33.83
N TYR A 508 -33.47 22.46 -34.90
CA TYR A 508 -33.99 22.29 -36.26
C TYR A 508 -34.46 20.86 -36.58
N LYS A 509 -34.36 19.93 -35.61
CA LYS A 509 -34.82 18.53 -35.69
C LYS A 509 -34.30 17.77 -36.93
N ILE A 510 -33.00 17.89 -37.20
CA ILE A 510 -32.36 17.41 -38.42
C ILE A 510 -32.36 15.87 -38.50
N PRO A 511 -32.89 15.24 -39.58
CA PRO A 511 -33.03 13.78 -39.66
C PRO A 511 -31.73 12.98 -39.45
N LYS A 512 -31.86 11.79 -38.83
CA LYS A 512 -30.73 10.88 -38.57
C LYS A 512 -30.51 9.91 -39.73
N GLY A 513 -29.30 9.94 -40.31
CA GLY A 513 -28.84 8.97 -41.31
C GLY A 513 -29.18 9.35 -42.76
N ILE A 514 -28.37 8.85 -43.69
CA ILE A 514 -28.40 9.21 -45.12
C ILE A 514 -29.54 8.49 -45.84
N ILE A 515 -30.46 9.23 -46.47
CA ILE A 515 -31.09 8.85 -47.74
C ILE A 515 -31.19 10.10 -48.63
N PRO A 516 -30.77 10.04 -49.92
CA PRO A 516 -30.98 11.12 -50.87
C PRO A 516 -32.34 11.01 -51.58
N THR A 517 -33.18 12.05 -51.49
CA THR A 517 -33.97 12.57 -52.63
C THR A 517 -34.41 14.00 -52.31
N GLU A 518 -34.68 14.80 -53.35
CA GLU A 518 -35.29 16.13 -53.25
C GLU A 518 -36.71 16.05 -52.63
N GLU A 519 -37.29 17.22 -52.33
CA GLU A 519 -38.61 17.44 -51.70
C GLU A 519 -38.66 17.26 -50.15
N LEU A 520 -38.33 18.34 -49.43
CA LEU A 520 -39.28 19.02 -48.53
C LEU A 520 -38.71 20.37 -48.07
N VAL A 521 -38.53 21.29 -49.03
CA VAL A 521 -38.37 22.72 -48.75
C VAL A 521 -39.72 23.40 -48.98
N VAL A 522 -40.30 23.96 -47.92
CA VAL A 522 -41.24 25.09 -48.03
C VAL A 522 -40.77 26.16 -47.04
N GLU A 523 -39.85 26.98 -47.57
CA GLU A 523 -39.94 28.43 -47.54
C GLU A 523 -40.11 29.13 -46.18
N LYS A 524 -38.98 29.60 -45.66
CA LYS A 524 -38.78 31.06 -45.56
C LYS A 524 -37.38 31.42 -46.03
N GLU A 525 -37.32 31.96 -47.24
CA GLU A 525 -36.10 32.50 -47.83
C GLU A 525 -35.57 33.68 -46.99
N ILE A 526 -34.25 33.81 -46.90
CA ILE A 526 -33.58 35.06 -46.55
C ILE A 526 -32.53 35.29 -47.64
N GLU A 527 -32.70 36.38 -48.39
CA GLU A 527 -31.82 36.75 -49.49
C GLU A 527 -30.39 37.08 -49.01
N ILE A 528 -29.41 36.62 -49.76
CA ILE A 528 -28.00 36.96 -49.57
C ILE A 528 -27.69 38.29 -50.28
N GLN A 529 -27.00 39.20 -49.58
CA GLN A 529 -26.19 40.24 -50.23
C GLN A 529 -24.72 40.11 -49.83
N ILE A 530 -23.92 39.56 -50.74
CA ILE A 530 -22.45 39.56 -50.68
C ILE A 530 -21.93 40.84 -51.33
N PRO A 531 -20.92 41.49 -50.71
CA PRO A 531 -19.73 41.84 -51.50
C PRO A 531 -18.45 41.12 -51.04
N LEU A 532 -17.67 40.71 -52.04
CA LEU A 532 -16.22 40.42 -52.09
C LEU A 532 -15.38 41.24 -51.06
N ASP A 533 -14.21 40.83 -50.55
CA ASP A 533 -13.24 39.74 -50.82
C ASP A 533 -12.24 39.65 -49.62
N GLU A 534 -11.31 38.69 -49.41
CA GLU A 534 -10.80 37.51 -50.14
C GLU A 534 -10.14 36.51 -49.12
N LYS A 535 -9.61 35.37 -49.61
CA LYS A 535 -8.55 34.48 -49.09
C LYS A 535 -8.88 33.15 -48.43
N LYS A 536 -8.56 32.09 -49.18
CA LYS A 536 -8.40 30.69 -48.76
C LYS A 536 -7.05 30.48 -48.08
N GLU A 537 -7.00 29.74 -46.97
CA GLU A 537 -5.78 29.07 -46.49
C GLU A 537 -5.83 27.58 -46.85
N VAL A 538 -4.69 27.04 -47.29
CA VAL A 538 -4.49 25.61 -47.60
C VAL A 538 -3.68 24.98 -46.46
N SER A 539 -4.05 23.79 -46.01
CA SER A 539 -3.38 23.11 -44.90
C SER A 539 -1.96 22.63 -45.28
N ASN A 540 -0.99 22.98 -44.43
CA ASN A 540 0.45 22.74 -44.64
C ASN A 540 1.04 21.60 -43.80
N GLU A 541 0.22 20.66 -43.32
CA GLU A 541 0.66 19.55 -42.46
C GLU A 541 0.64 18.21 -43.19
N ILE A 542 1.76 17.48 -43.12
CA ILE A 542 1.93 16.13 -43.65
C ILE A 542 2.06 15.18 -42.45
N ILE A 543 1.16 14.22 -42.34
CA ILE A 543 1.13 13.20 -41.29
C ILE A 543 1.31 11.83 -41.95
N GLY A 544 2.19 10.99 -41.42
CA GLY A 544 2.42 9.64 -41.95
C GLY A 544 2.96 8.69 -40.89
N GLU A 545 3.03 7.40 -41.24
CA GLU A 545 3.63 6.35 -40.43
C GLU A 545 4.97 5.94 -41.06
N TYR A 546 6.02 5.81 -40.25
CA TYR A 546 7.40 5.55 -40.70
C TYR A 546 8.05 4.51 -39.79
N VAL A 547 8.67 3.49 -40.37
CA VAL A 547 9.22 2.33 -39.62
C VAL A 547 10.35 2.75 -38.67
N SER A 548 11.04 3.85 -38.98
CA SER A 548 12.11 4.41 -38.15
C SER A 548 12.28 5.92 -38.32
N VAL A 549 12.93 6.55 -37.33
CA VAL A 549 13.45 7.93 -37.42
C VAL A 549 14.28 8.15 -38.68
N THR A 550 15.06 7.16 -39.12
CA THR A 550 15.90 7.30 -40.32
C THR A 550 15.06 7.45 -41.58
N GLU A 551 13.98 6.67 -41.69
CA GLU A 551 13.02 6.78 -42.80
C GLU A 551 12.24 8.09 -42.74
N PHE A 552 11.78 8.50 -41.55
CA PHE A 552 11.13 9.79 -41.34
C PHE A 552 12.04 10.96 -41.77
N MET A 553 13.31 10.97 -41.35
CA MET A 553 14.27 12.02 -41.71
C MET A 553 14.60 12.06 -43.22
N VAL A 554 14.52 10.93 -43.93
CA VAL A 554 14.61 10.90 -45.40
C VAL A 554 13.41 11.60 -46.03
N THR A 555 12.20 11.38 -45.51
CA THR A 555 10.98 12.08 -45.96
C THR A 555 11.06 13.59 -45.67
N VAL A 556 11.50 13.99 -44.47
CA VAL A 556 11.77 15.40 -44.13
C VAL A 556 12.77 16.03 -45.12
N SER A 557 13.83 15.32 -45.49
CA SER A 557 14.82 15.83 -46.47
C SER A 557 14.25 16.02 -47.87
N LYS A 558 13.30 15.16 -48.31
CA LYS A 558 12.58 15.34 -49.58
C LYS A 558 11.67 16.56 -49.52
N VAL A 559 10.81 16.65 -48.50
CA VAL A 559 9.87 17.78 -48.32
C VAL A 559 10.61 19.11 -48.23
N ALA A 560 11.71 19.17 -47.48
CA ALA A 560 12.54 20.37 -47.38
C ALA A 560 13.11 20.80 -48.75
N LYS A 561 13.60 19.86 -49.57
CA LYS A 561 14.08 20.15 -50.93
C LYS A 561 12.96 20.59 -51.87
N GLU A 562 11.82 19.91 -51.86
CA GLU A 562 10.65 20.24 -52.69
C GLU A 562 10.08 21.62 -52.36
N LYS A 563 10.18 22.05 -51.10
CA LYS A 563 9.69 23.34 -50.60
C LYS A 563 10.78 24.41 -50.50
N SER A 564 12.00 24.14 -50.99
CA SER A 564 13.16 25.04 -50.95
C SER A 564 13.52 25.55 -49.54
N ILE A 565 13.30 24.74 -48.50
CA ILE A 565 13.63 25.05 -47.11
C ILE A 565 15.09 24.68 -46.84
N ALA A 566 15.91 25.66 -46.44
CA ALA A 566 17.31 25.45 -46.10
C ALA A 566 17.44 24.82 -44.70
N ILE A 567 17.81 23.54 -44.64
CA ILE A 567 18.02 22.79 -43.39
C ILE A 567 19.43 22.19 -43.36
N ASP A 568 20.15 22.45 -42.28
CA ASP A 568 21.43 21.79 -41.98
C ASP A 568 21.17 20.43 -41.33
N PHE A 569 21.21 19.37 -42.14
CA PHE A 569 20.98 18.01 -41.68
C PHE A 569 22.15 17.44 -40.85
N GLU A 570 23.37 17.96 -40.97
CA GLU A 570 24.52 17.51 -40.17
C GLU A 570 24.34 17.89 -38.69
N HIS A 571 23.85 19.10 -38.44
CA HIS A 571 23.53 19.59 -37.09
C HIS A 571 22.17 19.11 -36.58
N LEU A 572 21.16 18.99 -37.46
CA LEU A 572 19.81 18.58 -37.08
C LEU A 572 19.72 17.11 -36.62
N VAL A 573 20.34 16.18 -37.36
CA VAL A 573 20.15 14.73 -37.12
C VAL A 573 20.61 14.28 -35.72
N PRO A 574 21.76 14.73 -35.16
CA PRO A 574 22.13 14.43 -33.78
C PRO A 574 21.13 14.94 -32.73
N ILE A 575 20.59 16.15 -32.94
CA ILE A 575 19.63 16.78 -32.02
C ILE A 575 18.29 16.03 -32.07
N PHE A 576 17.76 15.76 -33.27
CA PHE A 576 16.51 15.05 -33.45
C PHE A 576 16.57 13.59 -32.95
N LYS A 577 17.74 12.94 -33.03
CA LYS A 577 17.98 11.63 -32.41
C LYS A 577 17.86 11.64 -30.88
N LEU A 578 18.05 12.78 -30.22
CA LEU A 578 17.91 12.90 -28.77
C LEU A 578 16.50 13.33 -28.35
N PHE A 579 15.91 14.30 -29.06
CA PHE A 579 14.67 14.96 -28.64
C PHE A 579 13.40 14.50 -29.35
N ARG A 580 13.51 13.84 -30.52
CA ARG A 580 12.37 13.38 -31.36
C ARG A 580 11.40 14.48 -31.86
N GLU A 581 11.74 15.73 -31.57
CA GLU A 581 11.06 16.94 -32.04
C GLU A 581 12.12 17.97 -32.47
N TYR A 582 11.80 18.76 -33.51
CA TYR A 582 12.56 19.94 -33.91
C TYR A 582 11.63 20.98 -34.53
N GLU A 583 11.92 22.26 -34.28
CA GLU A 583 11.11 23.37 -34.77
C GLU A 583 11.99 24.59 -35.05
N ASP A 584 11.82 25.19 -36.23
CA ASP A 584 12.41 26.48 -36.57
C ASP A 584 11.35 27.46 -37.13
N LYS A 585 11.79 28.46 -37.90
CA LYS A 585 10.92 29.48 -38.52
C LYS A 585 10.12 28.96 -39.72
N PHE A 586 10.56 27.88 -40.36
CA PHE A 586 10.06 27.38 -41.65
C PHE A 586 9.46 25.98 -41.56
N ILE A 587 9.87 25.17 -40.57
CA ILE A 587 9.41 23.79 -40.43
C ILE A 587 9.29 23.38 -38.95
N LYS A 588 8.31 22.51 -38.65
CA LYS A 588 8.22 21.75 -37.41
C LYS A 588 8.14 20.26 -37.77
N ILE A 589 8.92 19.44 -37.08
CA ILE A 589 8.92 17.98 -37.23
C ILE A 589 8.83 17.28 -35.87
N ILE A 590 7.96 16.27 -35.77
CA ILE A 590 7.80 15.41 -34.59
C ILE A 590 7.76 13.95 -35.06
N TYR A 591 8.36 13.04 -34.30
CA TYR A 591 8.21 11.60 -34.52
C TYR A 591 8.06 10.82 -33.21
N ASP A 592 7.00 10.03 -33.09
CA ASP A 592 6.75 9.15 -31.94
C ASP A 592 7.28 7.73 -32.21
N GLU A 593 8.18 7.23 -31.35
CA GLU A 593 8.80 5.92 -31.51
C GLU A 593 7.86 4.75 -31.14
N GLY A 594 6.82 5.00 -30.34
CA GLY A 594 5.83 4.02 -29.91
C GLY A 594 4.70 3.84 -30.93
N THR A 595 4.21 4.93 -31.54
CA THR A 595 3.17 4.88 -32.56
C THR A 595 3.69 4.87 -34.00
N LYS A 596 5.00 5.07 -34.20
CA LYS A 596 5.65 5.22 -35.54
C LYS A 596 5.13 6.40 -36.36
N GLN A 597 4.36 7.30 -35.75
CA GLN A 597 3.77 8.45 -36.43
C GLN A 597 4.77 9.62 -36.52
N GLY A 598 4.94 10.15 -37.72
CA GLY A 598 5.72 11.35 -38.01
C GLY A 598 4.85 12.47 -38.55
N ILE A 599 5.07 13.69 -38.06
CA ILE A 599 4.35 14.91 -38.46
C ILE A 599 5.36 15.92 -38.98
N ILE A 600 5.07 16.51 -40.16
CA ILE A 600 5.84 17.58 -40.79
C ILE A 600 4.90 18.75 -41.05
N SER A 601 5.03 19.83 -40.30
CA SER A 601 4.25 21.06 -40.49
C SER A 601 5.13 22.13 -41.14
N ILE A 602 4.78 22.56 -42.34
CA ILE A 602 5.49 23.63 -43.05
C ILE A 602 4.90 24.98 -42.59
N LYS A 603 5.77 25.88 -42.14
CA LYS A 603 5.39 27.25 -41.79
C LYS A 603 5.62 28.14 -43.00
N GLY A 604 4.54 28.77 -43.46
CA GLY A 604 4.56 29.78 -44.54
C GLY A 604 5.03 31.13 -44.05
#